data_AF-A0A971TL05-F1
#
_entry.id   AF-A0A971TL05-F1
#
_cell.length_a   1.000
_cell.length_b   1.000
_cell.length_c   1.000
_cell.angle_alpha   90.00
_cell.angle_beta   90.00
_cell.angle_gamma   90.00
#
_symmetry.space_group_name_H-M   'P 1'
#
loop_
_entity.id
_entity.type
_entity.pdbx_description
1 polymer ?
#
loop_
_entity_poly.entity_id
_entity_poly.type
_entity_poly.pdbx_seq_one_letter_code
_entity_poly.pdbx_strand_id
1 'polypeptide(L)'
;MKQRVGWVVLFLLIISIGQTCRGERILAADTYLDKLEGMWIGQIMGNYAGRPYEGSTARGGLSVTVDWNFVSTTEPWSGDDDTCFEYMYLDALKGNVDPDNQAIRQTWESHVPLNSFFIANRQARYQMAKGLTPPETGGIHHNAHWYAIDAQITSESVGAATPGLRQRAADL
;
A
#
# COMPACT_ATOMS: atom_id res chain seq x y z
N MET A 1 31.81 8.64 38.63
CA MET A 1 30.73 8.06 37.79
C MET A 1 29.97 9.10 36.96
N LYS A 2 29.44 10.18 37.55
CA LYS A 2 28.61 11.18 36.84
C LYS A 2 29.27 11.85 35.61
N GLN A 3 30.56 12.17 35.66
CA GLN A 3 31.26 12.78 34.52
C GLN A 3 31.41 11.84 33.31
N ARG A 4 31.63 10.53 33.52
CA ARG A 4 31.74 9.55 32.42
C ARG A 4 30.41 9.32 31.70
N VAL A 5 29.28 9.42 32.42
CA VAL A 5 27.93 9.33 31.84
C VAL A 5 27.63 10.56 30.97
N GLY A 6 28.07 11.76 31.38
CA GLY A 6 27.89 12.98 30.60
C GLY A 6 28.61 12.94 29.24
N TRP A 7 29.84 12.41 29.20
CA TRP A 7 30.59 12.25 27.95
C TRP A 7 29.95 11.21 27.01
N VAL A 8 29.44 10.10 27.54
CA VAL A 8 28.74 9.09 26.72
C VAL A 8 27.44 9.64 26.14
N VAL A 9 26.66 10.37 26.93
CA VAL A 9 25.42 11.02 26.45
C VAL A 9 25.72 12.08 25.40
N LEU A 10 26.76 12.90 25.58
CA LEU A 10 27.19 13.88 24.59
C LEU A 10 27.71 13.23 23.30
N PHE A 11 28.45 12.12 23.41
CA PHE A 11 28.94 11.36 22.26
C PHE A 11 27.80 10.72 21.47
N LEU A 12 26.78 10.18 22.15
CA LEU A 12 25.56 9.64 21.52
C LEU A 12 24.70 10.73 20.86
N LEU A 13 24.63 11.93 21.46
CA LEU A 13 23.98 13.11 20.86
C LEU A 13 24.69 13.58 19.57
N ILE A 14 26.02 13.56 19.56
CA ILE A 14 26.81 13.95 18.36
C ILE A 14 26.64 12.93 17.23
N ILE A 15 26.58 11.62 17.54
CA ILE A 15 26.32 10.57 16.55
C ILE A 15 24.92 10.71 15.94
N SER A 16 23.93 11.15 16.72
CA SER A 16 22.55 11.36 16.23
C SER A 16 22.38 12.64 15.39
N ILE A 17 23.27 13.63 15.54
CA ILE A 17 23.33 14.83 14.67
C ILE A 17 24.03 14.52 13.33
N GLY A 18 24.81 13.44 13.26
CA GLY A 18 25.55 13.01 12.06
C GLY A 18 24.72 12.29 10.99
N GLN A 19 23.42 12.05 11.22
CA GLN A 19 22.55 11.58 10.14
C GLN A 19 22.16 12.76 9.26
N THR A 20 23.09 13.11 8.36
CA THR A 20 22.88 14.02 7.25
C THR A 20 21.52 13.79 6.62
N CYS A 21 20.71 14.85 6.53
CA CYS A 21 19.61 14.96 5.59
C CYS A 21 20.07 14.33 4.27
N ARG A 22 19.45 13.21 3.91
CA ARG A 22 19.82 12.48 2.70
C ARG A 22 19.51 13.41 1.53
N GLY A 23 20.56 13.94 0.91
CA GLY A 23 20.44 14.85 -0.23
C GLY A 23 19.63 14.23 -1.37
N GLU A 24 19.15 15.09 -2.27
CA GLU A 24 18.46 14.68 -3.50
C GLU A 24 19.24 13.55 -4.18
N ARG A 25 18.54 12.46 -4.50
CA ARG A 25 19.11 11.33 -5.22
C ARG A 25 18.63 11.39 -6.65
N ILE A 26 19.56 11.56 -7.58
CA ILE A 26 19.26 11.45 -9.01
C ILE A 26 19.13 9.96 -9.35
N LEU A 27 18.05 9.61 -10.04
CA LEU A 27 17.81 8.28 -10.58
C LEU A 27 17.54 8.42 -12.08
N ALA A 28 18.25 7.65 -12.90
CA ALA A 28 18.01 7.65 -14.33
C ALA A 28 16.63 7.03 -14.63
N ALA A 29 15.93 7.56 -15.63
CA ALA A 29 14.55 7.17 -15.93
C ALA A 29 14.44 5.68 -16.30
N ASP A 30 15.39 5.15 -17.07
CA ASP A 30 15.49 3.73 -17.41
C ASP A 30 15.64 2.84 -16.16
N THR A 31 16.48 3.27 -15.22
CA THR A 31 16.71 2.58 -13.94
C THR A 31 15.45 2.63 -13.07
N TYR A 32 14.70 3.73 -13.14
CA TYR A 32 13.41 3.82 -12.44
C TYR A 32 12.37 2.88 -13.04
N LEU A 33 12.26 2.85 -14.37
CA LEU A 33 11.32 1.99 -15.07
C LEU A 33 11.61 0.51 -14.85
N ASP A 34 12.89 0.10 -14.86
CA ASP A 34 13.31 -1.27 -14.51
C ASP A 34 12.87 -1.66 -13.09
N LYS A 35 13.04 -0.75 -12.12
CA LYS A 35 12.59 -0.97 -10.74
C LYS A 35 11.08 -1.01 -10.61
N LEU A 36 10.37 -0.16 -11.34
CA LEU A 36 8.92 -0.11 -11.36
C LEU A 36 8.34 -1.40 -11.93
N GLU A 37 8.92 -1.90 -13.02
CA GLU A 37 8.55 -3.18 -13.63
C GLU A 37 8.82 -4.34 -12.67
N GLY A 38 10.00 -4.36 -12.03
CA GLY A 38 10.32 -5.37 -11.02
C GLY A 38 9.39 -5.34 -9.80
N MET A 39 8.99 -4.15 -9.34
CA MET A 39 7.98 -3.98 -8.28
C MET A 39 6.65 -4.59 -8.70
N TRP A 40 6.15 -4.22 -9.88
CA TRP A 40 4.85 -4.65 -10.37
C TRP A 40 4.79 -6.18 -10.63
N ILE A 41 5.81 -6.72 -11.29
CA ILE A 41 5.91 -8.16 -11.54
C ILE A 41 6.06 -8.93 -10.22
N GLY A 42 6.88 -8.42 -9.30
CA GLY A 42 7.07 -9.03 -7.98
C GLY A 42 5.78 -9.12 -7.18
N GLN A 43 4.97 -8.07 -7.20
CA GLN A 43 3.65 -8.05 -6.58
C GLN A 43 2.71 -9.08 -7.23
N ILE A 44 2.56 -9.07 -8.55
CA ILE A 44 1.71 -10.04 -9.27
C ILE A 44 2.13 -11.48 -8.95
N MET A 45 3.43 -11.76 -8.94
CA MET A 45 3.96 -13.07 -8.57
C MET A 45 3.64 -13.45 -7.12
N GLY A 46 3.76 -12.50 -6.20
CA GLY A 46 3.38 -12.66 -4.80
C GLY A 46 1.90 -13.02 -4.63
N ASN A 47 1.01 -12.26 -5.26
CA ASN A 47 -0.43 -12.51 -5.24
C ASN A 47 -0.76 -13.87 -5.85
N TYR A 48 -0.19 -14.18 -7.02
CA TYR A 48 -0.43 -15.45 -7.70
C TYR A 48 0.00 -16.64 -6.84
N ALA A 49 1.22 -16.60 -6.28
CA ALA A 49 1.77 -17.68 -5.48
C ALA A 49 1.09 -17.79 -4.11
N GLY A 50 0.66 -16.67 -3.51
CA GLY A 50 0.03 -16.62 -2.19
C GLY A 50 -1.43 -17.03 -2.19
N ARG A 51 -2.18 -16.75 -3.27
CA ARG A 51 -3.63 -16.96 -3.34
C ARG A 51 -4.12 -18.37 -2.99
N PRO A 52 -3.49 -19.48 -3.42
CA PRO A 52 -3.89 -20.82 -3.01
C PRO A 52 -3.80 -21.09 -1.50
N TYR A 53 -3.01 -20.29 -0.78
CA TYR A 53 -2.70 -20.44 0.64
C TYR A 53 -3.44 -19.43 1.53
N GLU A 54 -4.26 -18.55 0.97
CA GLU A 54 -5.01 -17.56 1.72
C GLU A 54 -5.88 -18.22 2.81
N GLY A 55 -5.76 -17.74 4.06
CA GLY A 55 -6.49 -18.29 5.21
C GLY A 55 -6.03 -19.67 5.72
N SER A 56 -4.97 -20.26 5.17
CA SER A 56 -4.43 -21.56 5.60
C SER A 56 -3.87 -21.55 7.04
N THR A 57 -3.27 -20.42 7.47
CA THR A 57 -2.72 -20.24 8.82
C THR A 57 -3.81 -20.16 9.89
N ALA A 58 -4.96 -19.58 9.57
CA ALA A 58 -6.14 -19.54 10.45
C ALA A 58 -6.74 -20.93 10.73
N ARG A 59 -6.36 -21.95 9.94
CA ARG A 59 -6.75 -23.36 10.13
C ARG A 59 -5.70 -24.20 10.86
N GLY A 60 -4.67 -23.56 11.45
CA GLY A 60 -3.63 -24.24 12.24
C GLY A 60 -2.34 -24.58 11.47
N GLY A 61 -2.20 -24.15 10.21
CA GLY A 61 -0.98 -24.36 9.43
C GLY A 61 0.06 -23.27 9.66
N LEU A 62 0.98 -23.44 10.61
CA LEU A 62 2.20 -22.60 10.69
C LEU A 62 3.33 -23.13 9.77
N SER A 63 3.10 -24.26 9.11
CA SER A 63 4.02 -24.87 8.15
C SER A 63 3.35 -24.92 6.79
N VAL A 64 3.34 -23.77 6.11
CA VAL A 64 2.88 -23.65 4.74
C VAL A 64 4.10 -23.40 3.86
N THR A 65 4.33 -24.31 2.93
CA THR A 65 5.32 -24.11 1.87
C THR A 65 4.60 -23.57 0.65
N VAL A 66 4.96 -22.35 0.25
CA VAL A 66 4.46 -21.74 -0.99
C VAL A 66 5.14 -22.43 -2.16
N ASP A 67 4.34 -22.97 -3.07
CA ASP A 67 4.80 -23.43 -4.36
C ASP A 67 5.01 -22.22 -5.27
N TRP A 68 6.27 -21.98 -5.64
CA TRP A 68 6.68 -20.89 -6.52
C TRP A 68 6.78 -21.32 -7.97
N ASN A 69 6.12 -22.40 -8.38
CA ASN A 69 5.98 -22.75 -9.79
C ASN A 69 5.44 -21.54 -10.55
N PHE A 70 6.37 -20.84 -11.22
CA PHE A 70 6.17 -19.51 -11.75
C PHE A 70 4.97 -19.53 -12.68
N VAL A 71 3.88 -18.92 -12.18
CA VAL A 71 2.72 -18.38 -12.87
C VAL A 71 2.47 -19.04 -14.23
N SER A 72 1.43 -19.88 -14.28
CA SER A 72 1.00 -20.59 -15.49
C SER A 72 1.15 -19.73 -16.75
N THR A 73 1.94 -20.19 -17.73
CA THR A 73 2.02 -19.53 -19.05
C THR A 73 0.70 -19.59 -19.81
N THR A 74 -0.31 -20.29 -19.29
CA THR A 74 -1.61 -20.45 -19.93
C THR A 74 -2.72 -19.62 -19.28
N GLU A 75 -2.51 -19.09 -18.07
CA GLU A 75 -3.52 -18.28 -17.37
C GLU A 75 -2.90 -16.98 -16.83
N PRO A 76 -3.12 -15.82 -17.51
CA PRO A 76 -2.63 -14.55 -17.04
C PRO A 76 -3.33 -14.15 -15.73
N TRP A 77 -2.64 -13.36 -14.90
CA TRP A 77 -3.22 -12.81 -13.69
C TRP A 77 -4.43 -11.92 -14.02
N SER A 78 -5.61 -12.33 -13.56
CA SER A 78 -6.87 -11.62 -13.81
C SER A 78 -7.13 -10.47 -12.85
N GLY A 79 -6.32 -10.34 -11.79
CA GLY A 79 -6.60 -9.46 -10.65
C GLY A 79 -7.27 -10.18 -9.48
N ASP A 80 -7.10 -9.58 -8.31
CA ASP A 80 -7.77 -9.81 -7.03
C ASP A 80 -8.07 -8.45 -6.38
N ASP A 81 -8.57 -8.41 -5.15
CA ASP A 81 -8.79 -7.14 -4.46
C ASP A 81 -7.51 -6.33 -4.27
N ASP A 82 -6.38 -6.95 -3.89
CA ASP A 82 -5.08 -6.29 -3.75
C ASP A 82 -4.71 -5.48 -5.02
N THR A 83 -4.78 -6.10 -6.20
CA THR A 83 -4.42 -5.45 -7.47
C THR A 83 -5.55 -4.61 -8.09
N CYS A 84 -6.82 -4.95 -7.84
CA CYS A 84 -7.95 -4.18 -8.36
C CYS A 84 -8.06 -2.80 -7.70
N PHE A 85 -7.75 -2.70 -6.40
CA PHE A 85 -7.72 -1.41 -5.71
C PHE A 85 -6.62 -0.50 -6.28
N GLU A 86 -5.46 -1.05 -6.62
CA GLU A 86 -4.40 -0.29 -7.27
C GLU A 86 -4.79 0.22 -8.67
N TYR A 87 -5.46 -0.60 -9.47
CA TYR A 87 -6.00 -0.13 -10.76
C TYR A 87 -7.00 1.02 -10.59
N MET A 88 -7.85 0.94 -9.56
CA MET A 88 -8.80 2.01 -9.23
C MET A 88 -8.08 3.31 -8.83
N TYR A 89 -7.02 3.24 -8.03
CA TYR A 89 -6.23 4.43 -7.67
C TYR A 89 -5.47 5.01 -8.87
N LEU A 90 -4.91 4.17 -9.74
CA LEU A 90 -4.31 4.61 -11.00
C LEU A 90 -5.33 5.28 -11.92
N ASP A 91 -6.56 4.77 -11.98
CA ASP A 91 -7.66 5.39 -12.74
C ASP A 91 -8.03 6.77 -12.18
N ALA A 92 -8.09 6.92 -10.85
CA ALA A 92 -8.28 8.23 -10.21
C ALA A 92 -7.18 9.23 -10.62
N LEU A 93 -5.92 8.77 -10.62
CA LEU A 93 -4.75 9.60 -10.91
C LEU A 93 -4.57 9.93 -12.40
N LYS A 94 -5.06 9.07 -13.31
CA LYS A 94 -4.86 9.21 -14.76
C LYS A 94 -5.42 10.51 -15.34
N GLY A 95 -6.57 10.97 -14.83
CA GLY A 95 -7.23 12.20 -15.28
C GLY A 95 -7.09 13.37 -14.32
N ASN A 96 -6.71 13.10 -13.07
CA ASN A 96 -6.53 14.10 -12.04
C ASN A 96 -5.34 13.70 -11.17
N VAL A 97 -4.22 14.40 -11.30
CA VAL A 97 -3.01 14.10 -10.50
C VAL A 97 -3.17 14.44 -9.02
N ASP A 98 -4.23 15.16 -8.65
CA ASP A 98 -4.56 15.58 -7.29
C ASP A 98 -6.08 15.42 -7.00
N PRO A 99 -6.57 14.17 -6.93
CA PRO A 99 -7.96 13.90 -6.62
C PRO A 99 -8.26 14.29 -5.16
N ASP A 100 -9.27 15.12 -4.97
CA ASP A 100 -9.79 15.36 -3.64
C ASP A 100 -10.56 14.13 -3.12
N ASN A 101 -10.90 14.16 -1.83
CA ASN A 101 -11.61 13.05 -1.18
C ASN A 101 -12.96 12.72 -1.84
N GLN A 102 -13.62 13.69 -2.49
CA GLN A 102 -14.87 13.49 -3.20
C GLN A 102 -14.64 12.78 -4.53
N ALA A 103 -13.57 13.12 -5.26
CA ALA A 103 -13.15 12.42 -6.46
C ALA A 103 -12.75 10.97 -6.14
N ILE A 104 -11.97 10.74 -5.08
CA ILE A 104 -11.63 9.37 -4.64
C ILE A 104 -12.89 8.58 -4.31
N ARG A 105 -13.83 9.16 -3.56
CA ARG A 105 -15.13 8.53 -3.28
C ARG A 105 -15.85 8.17 -4.58
N GLN A 106 -15.88 9.06 -5.57
CA GLN A 106 -16.56 8.82 -6.85
C GLN A 106 -15.91 7.67 -7.63
N THR A 107 -14.58 7.59 -7.65
CA THR A 107 -13.86 6.48 -8.29
C THR A 107 -14.12 5.16 -7.56
N TRP A 108 -14.17 5.17 -6.23
CA TRP A 108 -14.64 4.01 -5.48
C TRP A 108 -16.09 3.66 -5.86
N GLU A 109 -17.00 4.66 -5.91
CA GLU A 109 -18.40 4.59 -6.35
C GLU A 109 -18.59 3.91 -7.72
N SER A 110 -17.71 4.15 -8.67
CA SER A 110 -17.78 3.53 -10.00
C SER A 110 -17.26 2.10 -10.06
N HIS A 111 -16.22 1.76 -9.28
CA HIS A 111 -15.47 0.51 -9.49
C HIS A 111 -15.70 -0.58 -8.45
N VAL A 112 -16.08 -0.21 -7.22
CA VAL A 112 -16.13 -1.16 -6.08
C VAL A 112 -17.58 -1.45 -5.69
N PRO A 113 -18.13 -2.66 -5.89
CA PRO A 113 -19.51 -2.96 -5.52
C PRO A 113 -19.83 -2.71 -4.03
N LEU A 114 -21.08 -2.36 -3.70
CA LEU A 114 -21.50 -2.22 -2.28
C LEU A 114 -21.37 -3.53 -1.49
N ASN A 115 -21.49 -4.67 -2.15
CA ASN A 115 -21.26 -5.99 -1.58
C ASN A 115 -19.79 -6.46 -1.71
N SER A 116 -18.86 -5.51 -1.83
CA SER A 116 -17.41 -5.73 -1.98
C SER A 116 -16.82 -6.70 -0.95
N PHE A 117 -15.68 -7.26 -1.31
CA PHE A 117 -14.95 -8.28 -0.56
C PHE A 117 -14.18 -7.64 0.60
N PHE A 118 -13.89 -8.46 1.61
CA PHE A 118 -13.16 -8.09 2.83
C PHE A 118 -13.73 -6.93 3.65
N ILE A 119 -13.46 -6.99 4.95
CA ILE A 119 -14.37 -6.40 5.93
C ILE A 119 -14.14 -4.88 6.10
N ALA A 120 -12.91 -4.40 5.93
CA ALA A 120 -12.59 -2.98 6.02
C ALA A 120 -13.01 -2.22 4.76
N ASN A 121 -12.68 -2.74 3.57
CA ASN A 121 -13.08 -2.15 2.30
C ASN A 121 -14.61 -2.09 2.14
N ARG A 122 -15.33 -3.18 2.48
CA ARG A 122 -16.80 -3.18 2.49
C ARG A 122 -17.37 -2.12 3.43
N GLN A 123 -16.84 -2.01 4.64
CA GLN A 123 -17.30 -1.03 5.61
C GLN A 123 -17.06 0.41 5.11
N ALA A 124 -15.87 0.70 4.57
CA ALA A 124 -15.58 1.99 3.95
C ALA A 124 -16.59 2.31 2.84
N ARG A 125 -16.97 1.29 2.07
CA ARG A 125 -17.95 1.43 0.99
C ARG A 125 -19.37 1.72 1.44
N TYR A 126 -19.81 1.11 2.53
CA TYR A 126 -21.07 1.47 3.17
C TYR A 126 -21.07 2.89 3.75
N GLN A 127 -19.92 3.34 4.27
CA GLN A 127 -19.82 4.72 4.75
C GLN A 127 -19.88 5.74 3.60
N MET A 128 -19.28 5.43 2.44
CA MET A 128 -19.44 6.24 1.22
C MET A 128 -20.91 6.34 0.78
N ALA A 129 -21.65 5.23 0.83
CA ALA A 129 -23.07 5.22 0.52
C ALA A 129 -23.93 6.09 1.47
N LYS A 130 -23.42 6.38 2.68
CA LYS A 130 -24.04 7.30 3.65
C LYS A 130 -23.57 8.75 3.48
N GLY A 131 -22.72 9.03 2.48
CA GLY A 131 -22.24 10.36 2.16
C GLY A 131 -20.89 10.74 2.78
N LEU A 132 -20.21 9.84 3.50
CA LEU A 132 -18.87 10.10 4.01
C LEU A 132 -17.82 9.95 2.90
N THR A 133 -16.70 10.64 3.03
CA THR A 133 -15.55 10.52 2.12
C THR A 133 -14.33 9.96 2.87
N PRO A 134 -13.30 9.43 2.17
CA PRO A 134 -11.99 9.27 2.76
C PRO A 134 -11.46 10.60 3.34
N PRO A 135 -10.55 10.57 4.33
CA PRO A 135 -10.09 9.38 5.06
C PRO A 135 -11.13 8.89 6.11
N GLU A 136 -12.24 9.59 6.32
CA GLU A 136 -13.21 9.27 7.38
C GLU A 136 -13.82 7.87 7.23
N THR A 137 -14.03 7.40 6.00
CA THR A 137 -14.60 6.08 5.68
C THR A 137 -13.71 4.92 6.14
N GLY A 138 -12.39 5.12 6.23
CA GLY A 138 -11.41 4.16 6.74
C GLY A 138 -11.01 4.38 8.19
N GLY A 139 -11.37 5.53 8.78
CA GLY A 139 -10.92 5.93 10.11
C GLY A 139 -11.56 5.16 11.26
N ILE A 140 -10.86 5.12 12.41
CA ILE A 140 -11.26 4.42 13.64
C ILE A 140 -12.68 4.74 14.13
N HIS A 141 -13.19 5.94 13.83
CA HIS A 141 -14.52 6.38 14.26
C HIS A 141 -15.67 5.82 13.41
N HIS A 142 -15.41 5.41 12.17
CA HIS A 142 -16.44 4.96 11.23
C HIS A 142 -16.18 3.55 10.66
N ASN A 143 -14.97 3.04 10.79
CA ASN A 143 -14.61 1.70 10.33
C ASN A 143 -14.12 0.87 11.52
N ALA A 144 -14.93 -0.11 11.94
CA ALA A 144 -14.56 -1.04 13.01
C ALA A 144 -13.35 -1.92 12.64
N HIS A 145 -12.96 -1.93 11.37
CA HIS A 145 -11.87 -2.71 10.80
C HIS A 145 -10.73 -1.80 10.29
N TRP A 146 -10.64 -0.56 10.78
CA TRP A 146 -9.60 0.41 10.40
C TRP A 146 -8.16 -0.13 10.51
N TYR A 147 -7.94 -1.14 11.35
CA TYR A 147 -6.64 -1.77 11.61
C TYR A 147 -6.31 -2.91 10.64
N ALA A 148 -7.22 -3.25 9.72
CA ALA A 148 -6.99 -4.31 8.75
C ALA A 148 -5.90 -3.90 7.75
N ILE A 149 -5.31 -4.90 7.10
CA ILE A 149 -4.12 -4.73 6.26
C ILE A 149 -4.45 -4.13 4.88
N ASP A 150 -5.73 -4.06 4.50
CA ASP A 150 -6.20 -3.73 3.15
C ASP A 150 -5.46 -2.53 2.54
N ALA A 151 -5.39 -1.39 3.24
CA ALA A 151 -4.73 -0.19 2.72
C ALA A 151 -3.20 -0.32 2.56
N GLN A 152 -2.56 -1.26 3.28
CA GLN A 152 -1.11 -1.45 3.25
C GLN A 152 -0.66 -2.27 2.04
N ILE A 153 -1.54 -3.11 1.48
CA ILE A 153 -1.26 -4.03 0.35
C ILE A 153 -1.88 -3.55 -0.98
N THR A 154 -2.35 -2.31 -1.02
CA THR A 154 -2.99 -1.68 -2.19
C THR A 154 -2.48 -0.27 -2.46
N SER A 155 -1.28 0.08 -1.99
CA SER A 155 -0.74 1.46 -2.00
C SER A 155 0.55 1.62 -2.81
N GLU A 156 1.07 0.51 -3.32
CA GLU A 156 2.35 0.39 -3.99
C GLU A 156 2.39 1.27 -5.25
N SER A 157 1.36 1.21 -6.09
CA SER A 157 1.18 2.05 -7.28
C SER A 157 1.14 3.55 -7.00
N VAL A 158 0.54 3.97 -5.87
CA VAL A 158 0.50 5.38 -5.46
C VAL A 158 1.90 5.86 -5.07
N GLY A 159 2.64 5.05 -4.33
CA GLY A 159 4.05 5.31 -4.02
C GLY A 159 4.92 5.35 -5.28
N ALA A 160 4.66 4.46 -6.24
CA ALA A 160 5.31 4.44 -7.55
C ALA A 160 4.90 5.61 -8.46
N ALA A 161 3.72 6.20 -8.30
CA ALA A 161 3.34 7.40 -9.02
C ALA A 161 4.05 8.66 -8.46
N THR A 162 4.65 8.57 -7.27
CA THR A 162 5.18 9.71 -6.50
C THR A 162 6.64 9.51 -6.04
N PRO A 163 7.56 9.11 -6.94
CA PRO A 163 8.92 8.73 -6.56
C PRO A 163 9.67 9.86 -5.84
N GLY A 164 10.11 9.57 -4.62
CA GLY A 164 10.82 10.53 -3.76
C GLY A 164 9.92 11.53 -3.02
N LEU A 165 8.62 11.59 -3.33
CA LEU A 165 7.66 12.50 -2.73
C LEU A 165 6.84 11.78 -1.64
N ARG A 166 7.49 11.39 -0.54
CA ARG A 166 6.86 10.57 0.52
C ARG A 166 5.58 11.16 1.11
N GLN A 167 5.58 12.47 1.35
CA GLN A 167 4.39 13.13 1.89
C GLN A 167 3.25 13.08 0.88
N ARG A 168 3.56 13.33 -0.39
CA ARG A 168 2.58 13.23 -1.47
C ARG A 168 2.00 11.82 -1.58
N ALA A 169 2.83 10.79 -1.46
CA ALA A 169 2.38 9.41 -1.45
C ALA A 169 1.42 9.09 -0.29
N ALA A 170 1.62 9.73 0.87
CA ALA A 170 0.78 9.55 2.05
C ALA A 170 -0.52 10.38 2.03
N ASP A 171 -0.52 11.49 1.27
CA ASP A 171 -1.69 12.37 1.13
C ASP A 171 -2.68 11.87 0.06
N LEU A 172 -2.21 11.03 -0.88
CA LEU A 172 -3.02 10.36 -1.91
C LEU A 172 -3.70 9.10 -1.35
#